data_AF-A0A840QKK1-F1
#
_entry.id   AF-A0A840QKK1-F1
#
_cell.length_a   1.000
_cell.length_b   1.000
_cell.length_c   1.000
_cell.angle_alpha   90.00
_cell.angle_beta   90.00
_cell.angle_gamma   90.00
#
_symmetry.space_group_name_H-M   'P 1'
#
loop_
_entity.id
_entity.type
_entity.pdbx_description
1 polymer ?
#
loop_
_entity_poly.entity_id
_entity_poly.type
_entity_poly.pdbx_seq_one_letter_code
_entity_poly.pdbx_strand_id
1 'polypeptide(L)' 'MFRPHPFHWVPAEGKRHASTDPKPFKGYPTGFVVATLCGHQLAADNSEPAWFWEMCAACDVKARDLAKTPTPPVGGA' A
#
# COMPACT_ATOMS: atom_id res chain seq x y z
N MET A 1 -5.62 -17.28 0.82
CA MET A 1 -5.15 -16.44 1.94
C MET A 1 -6.07 -15.24 2.04
N PHE A 2 -6.71 -15.05 3.20
CA PHE A 2 -7.54 -13.88 3.48
C PHE A 2 -6.65 -12.64 3.60
N ARG A 3 -6.89 -11.62 2.76
CA ARG A 3 -6.24 -10.31 2.84
C ARG A 3 -7.32 -9.27 3.17
N PRO A 4 -7.49 -8.90 4.45
CA PRO A 4 -8.53 -7.96 4.86
C PRO A 4 -8.34 -6.56 4.24
N HIS A 5 -7.12 -6.27 3.79
CA HIS A 5 -6.77 -5.02 3.12
C HIS A 5 -6.29 -5.32 1.70
N PRO A 6 -7.00 -4.86 0.65
CA PRO A 6 -6.65 -5.16 -0.73
C PRO A 6 -5.38 -4.44 -1.19
N PHE A 7 -4.90 -3.44 -0.44
CA PHE A 7 -3.65 -2.73 -0.67
C PHE A 7 -3.10 -2.20 0.67
N HIS A 8 -1.86 -1.71 0.63
CA HIS A 8 -1.20 -1.04 1.74
C HIS A 8 -0.56 0.26 1.27
N TRP A 9 -0.62 1.30 2.11
CA TRP A 9 0.12 2.53 1.89
C TRP A 9 1.59 2.36 2.26
N VAL A 10 2.46 2.91 1.41
CA VAL A 10 3.92 2.87 1.53
C VAL A 10 4.45 4.24 1.14
N PRO A 11 5.02 5.02 2.08
CA PRO A 11 5.73 6.24 1.72
C PRO A 11 6.98 5.89 0.91
N ALA A 12 7.25 6.64 -0.15
CA ALA A 12 8.45 6.54 -0.98
C ALA A 12 8.57 7.81 -1.84
N GLU A 13 9.80 8.24 -2.13
CA GLU A 13 10.07 9.39 -3.02
C GLU A 13 9.23 10.66 -2.75
N GLY A 14 9.01 11.01 -1.48
CA GLY A 14 8.28 12.22 -1.09
C GLY A 14 6.76 12.11 -1.23
N LYS A 15 6.20 10.93 -1.52
CA LYS A 15 4.76 10.69 -1.62
C LYS A 15 4.34 9.41 -0.91
N ARG A 16 3.05 9.28 -0.61
CA ARG A 16 2.45 8.00 -0.17
C ARG A 16 1.89 7.24 -1.36
N HIS A 17 2.51 6.11 -1.66
CA HIS A 17 2.10 5.18 -2.70
C HIS A 17 1.25 4.06 -2.14
N ALA A 18 0.47 3.39 -2.98
CA ALA A 18 -0.25 2.18 -2.61
C ALA A 18 0.40 0.98 -3.29
N SER A 19 0.45 -0.16 -2.62
CA SER A 19 0.98 -1.41 -3.14
C SER A 19 0.06 -2.58 -2.79
N THR A 20 -0.04 -3.53 -3.71
CA THR A 20 -0.70 -4.83 -3.49
C THR A 20 0.29 -5.93 -3.13
N ASP A 21 1.59 -5.62 -3.01
CA ASP A 21 2.59 -6.59 -2.60
C ASP A 21 2.28 -7.17 -1.23
N PRO A 22 2.76 -8.40 -0.94
CA PRO A 22 2.65 -8.98 0.39
C PRO A 22 3.37 -8.09 1.41
N LYS A 23 2.61 -7.57 2.39
CA LYS A 23 3.17 -6.76 3.47
C LYS A 23 3.87 -7.65 4.50
N PRO A 24 5.17 -7.42 4.82
CA PRO A 24 5.84 -8.09 5.93
C PRO A 24 5.13 -7.80 7.25
N PHE A 25 5.27 -8.67 8.27
CA PHE A 25 4.56 -8.57 9.55
C PHE A 25 4.65 -7.18 10.22
N LYS A 26 5.78 -6.48 10.07
CA LYS A 26 6.04 -5.15 10.64
C LYS A 26 5.91 -3.99 9.62
N GLY A 27 5.38 -4.25 8.43
CA GLY A 27 5.41 -3.32 7.31
C GLY A 27 6.69 -3.39 6.50
N TYR A 28 6.80 -2.54 5.49
CA TYR A 28 7.98 -2.44 4.64
C TYR A 28 9.07 -1.65 5.39
N PRO A 29 10.25 -2.24 5.67
CA PRO A 29 11.35 -1.48 6.26
C PRO A 29 11.88 -0.45 5.27
N THR A 30 12.49 0.62 5.77
CA THR A 30 13.13 1.62 4.90
C THR A 30 14.13 0.95 3.97
N GLY A 31 14.09 1.30 2.68
CA GLY A 31 14.92 0.69 1.62
C GLY A 31 14.31 -0.55 0.96
N PHE A 32 13.21 -1.11 1.49
CA PHE A 32 12.54 -2.24 0.86
C PHE A 32 11.83 -1.80 -0.42
N VAL A 33 12.16 -2.43 -1.55
CA VAL A 33 11.55 -2.09 -2.84
C VAL A 33 10.18 -2.72 -2.96
N VAL A 34 9.16 -1.90 -3.26
CA VAL A 34 7.78 -2.34 -3.47
C VAL A 34 7.30 -1.99 -4.89
N ALA A 35 6.48 -2.87 -5.47
CA ALA A 35 5.70 -2.57 -6.64
C ALA A 35 4.52 -1.68 -6.28
N THR A 36 4.50 -0.46 -6.79
CA THR A 36 3.42 0.50 -6.52
C THR A 36 2.32 0.42 -7.58
N LEU A 37 1.11 0.81 -7.19
CA LEU A 37 -0.04 0.87 -8.11
C LEU A 37 0.17 1.88 -9.24
N CYS A 38 0.99 2.91 -9.08
CA CYS A 38 1.35 3.81 -10.17
C CYS A 38 2.34 3.21 -11.19
N GLY A 39 2.82 1.98 -10.97
CA GLY A 39 3.66 1.23 -11.92
C GLY A 39 5.17 1.37 -11.66
N HIS A 40 5.57 2.06 -10.58
CA HIS A 40 6.97 2.24 -10.21
C HIS A 40 7.41 1.22 -9.15
N GLN A 41 8.68 0.84 -9.20
CA GLN A 41 9.37 0.07 -8.16
C GLN A 41 10.10 1.04 -7.26
N LEU A 42 9.62 1.26 -6.04
CA LEU A 42 10.14 2.32 -5.16
C LEU A 42 10.61 1.74 -3.83
N ALA A 43 11.73 2.27 -3.32
CA ALA A 43 12.22 1.96 -1.99
C ALA A 43 11.35 2.65 -0.93
N ALA A 44 10.81 1.87 0.00
CA ALA A 44 9.99 2.38 1.09
C ALA A 44 10.78 3.34 1.98
N ASP A 45 10.10 4.37 2.47
CA ASP A 45 10.54 5.25 3.54
C ASP A 45 9.58 5.05 4.72
N ASN A 46 10.07 4.42 5.78
CA ASN A 46 9.27 4.15 6.97
C ASN A 46 9.56 5.17 8.10
N SER A 47 10.13 6.33 7.78
CA SER A 47 10.29 7.41 8.74
C SER A 47 8.93 8.03 9.10
N GLU A 48 8.76 8.47 10.35
CA GLU A 48 7.53 9.14 10.79
C GLU A 48 7.13 10.34 9.90
N PRO A 49 8.06 11.23 9.48
CA PRO A 49 7.74 12.34 8.59
C PRO A 49 7.14 11.91 7.25
N ALA A 50 7.58 10.78 6.70
CA ALA A 50 7.14 10.30 5.40
C ALA A 50 5.65 9.90 5.39
N TRP A 51 5.10 9.54 6.54
CA TRP A 51 3.67 9.24 6.68
C TRP A 51 2.76 10.47 6.55
N PHE A 52 3.32 11.69 6.70
CA PHE A 52 2.60 12.94 6.51
C PHE A 52 2.64 13.46 5.07
N TRP A 53 3.36 12.80 4.17
CA TRP A 53 3.40 13.19 2.77
C TRP A 53 2.05 13.05 2.09
N GLU A 54 1.88 13.86 1.05
CA GLU A 54 0.74 13.79 0.14
C GLU A 54 0.69 12.45 -0.60
N MET A 55 -0.53 12.01 -0.93
CA MET A 55 -0.73 10.74 -1.63
C MET A 55 -0.36 10.90 -3.11
N CYS A 56 0.23 9.86 -3.69
CA CYS A 56 0.37 9.76 -5.13
C CYS A 56 -1.03 9.68 -5.76
N ALA A 57 -1.42 10.70 -6.54
CA ALA A 57 -2.75 10.79 -7.15
C ALA A 57 -3.15 9.54 -7.96
N ALA A 58 -2.21 8.96 -8.71
CA ALA A 58 -2.46 7.74 -9.47
C ALA A 58 -2.68 6.51 -8.56
N CYS A 59 -1.95 6.41 -7.44
CA CYS A 59 -2.17 5.36 -6.45
C CYS A 59 -3.51 5.54 -5.75
N ASP A 60 -3.90 6.76 -5.41
CA ASP A 60 -5.15 7.06 -4.72
C ASP A 60 -6.39 6.67 -5.54
N VAL A 61 -6.40 6.96 -6.84
CA VAL A 61 -7.48 6.50 -7.74
C VAL A 61 -7.60 4.97 -7.74
N LYS A 62 -6.48 4.26 -7.96
CA LYS A 62 -6.46 2.79 -8.02
C LYS A 62 -6.80 2.16 -6.66
N ALA A 63 -6.32 2.75 -5.56
CA ALA A 63 -6.63 2.30 -4.21
C ALA A 63 -8.13 2.44 -3.90
N ARG A 64 -8.75 3.55 -4.30
CA ARG A 64 -10.20 3.75 -4.20
C ARG A 64 -10.99 2.72 -5.02
N ASP A 65 -10.51 2.35 -6.20
CA ASP A 65 -11.15 1.30 -7.00
C ASP A 65 -11.03 -0.08 -6.37
N LEU A 66 -9.85 -0.43 -5.81
CA LEU A 66 -9.65 -1.67 -5.06
C LEU A 66 -10.54 -1.75 -3.82
N ALA A 67 -10.74 -0.63 -3.11
CA ALA A 67 -11.57 -0.56 -1.91
C ALA A 67 -13.07 -0.77 -2.19
N LYS A 68 -13.55 -0.52 -3.43
CA LYS A 68 -14.93 -0.81 -3.83
C LYS A 68 -15.20 -2.30 -4.04
N THR A 69 -14.17 -3.13 -4.10
CA THR A 69 -14.33 -4.57 -4.27
C THR A 69 -14.72 -5.19 -2.93
N PRO A 70 -15.91 -5.80 -2.78
CA PRO A 70 -16.31 -6.39 -1.53
C PRO A 70 -15.32 -7.49 -1.14
N THR A 71 -14.73 -7.37 0.05
CA THR A 71 -14.00 -8.46 0.70
C THR A 71 -14.97 -9.64 0.82
N PRO A 72 -14.63 -10.86 0.36
CA PRO A 72 -15.53 -12.00 0.50
C PRO A 72 -15.87 -12.21 1.99
N PRO A 73 -17.13 -12.52 2.33
CA PRO A 73 -17.54 -12.68 3.72
C PRO A 73 -16.75 -13.81 4.37
N VAL A 74 -16.33 -13.58 5.61
CA VAL A 74 -15.61 -14.57 6.41
C VAL A 74 -16.51 -15.80 6.57
N GLY A 75 -16.02 -16.97 6.18
CA GLY A 75 -16.67 -18.23 6.54
C GLY A 75 -16.54 -18.40 8.05
N GLY A 76 -17.65 -18.31 8.76
CA GLY A 76 -17.73 -18.56 10.20
C GLY A 76 -17.43 -20.02 10.51
N ALA A 77 -16.76 -20.24 11.64
CA ALA A 77 -16.68 -21.49 12.36
C ALA A 77 -16.91 -21.19 13.84
#